data_AF-A0A4Y8L3X1-F1
#
_entry.id   AF-A0A4Y8L3X1-F1
#
_cell.length_a   1.000
_cell.length_b   1.000
_cell.length_c   1.000
_cell.angle_alpha   90.00
_cell.angle_beta   90.00
_cell.angle_gamma   90.00
#
_symmetry.space_group_name_H-M   'P 1'
#
loop_
_entity.id
_entity.type
_entity.pdbx_description
1 polymer ?
#
loop_
_entity_poly.entity_id
_entity_poly.type
_entity_poly.pdbx_seq_one_letter_code
_entity_poly.pdbx_strand_id
1 'polypeptide(L)'
;MNNLLQSELYVLLRTTSLVLTDKYQKAYVKFVEQLMAINQPDKAYTKIYRMLSMARIEFQSLHTQILYEQGEKCPKIFLLAESNFCY
;
A
#
# COMPACT_ATOMS: atom_id res chain seq x y z
N MET A 1 9.55 -6.43 -13.77
CA MET A 1 10.51 -7.04 -12.84
C MET A 1 11.66 -6.06 -12.69
N ASN A 2 11.96 -5.61 -11.47
CA ASN A 2 12.97 -4.57 -11.26
C ASN A 2 14.37 -5.18 -11.24
N ASN A 3 15.18 -4.88 -12.25
CA ASN A 3 16.52 -5.44 -12.44
C ASN A 3 17.58 -4.68 -11.62
N LEU A 4 17.36 -4.52 -10.32
CA LEU A 4 18.34 -3.91 -9.39
C LEU A 4 19.68 -4.66 -9.39
N LEU A 5 19.64 -5.97 -9.63
CA LEU A 5 20.81 -6.85 -9.78
C LEU A 5 21.59 -6.64 -11.10
N GLN A 6 21.07 -5.83 -12.02
CA GLN A 6 21.79 -5.41 -13.23
C GLN A 6 22.20 -3.92 -13.16
N SER A 7 22.00 -3.26 -12.02
CA SER A 7 22.41 -1.88 -11.85
C SER A 7 23.92 -1.72 -12.02
N GLU A 8 24.34 -0.58 -12.55
CA GLU A 8 25.75 -0.25 -12.74
C GLU A 8 26.52 -0.36 -11.41
N LEU A 9 25.89 0.04 -10.29
CA LEU A 9 26.45 -0.12 -8.95
C LEU A 9 26.72 -1.59 -8.60
N TYR A 10 25.76 -2.49 -8.85
CA TYR A 10 25.92 -3.91 -8.55
C TYR A 10 27.04 -4.56 -9.38
N VAL A 11 27.16 -4.19 -10.65
CA VAL A 11 28.26 -4.66 -11.52
C VAL A 11 29.60 -4.15 -11.01
N LEU A 12 29.69 -2.86 -10.66
CA LEU A 12 30.90 -2.25 -10.10
C LEU A 12 31.30 -2.88 -8.77
N LEU A 13 30.37 -3.16 -7.87
CA LEU A 13 30.66 -3.82 -6.60
C LEU A 13 31.15 -5.26 -6.76
N ARG A 14 30.68 -5.97 -7.81
CA ARG A 14 31.15 -7.33 -8.14
C ARG A 14 32.51 -7.36 -8.81
N THR A 15 32.89 -6.28 -9.50
CA THR A 15 34.22 -6.16 -10.07
C THR A 15 35.11 -5.55 -9.00
N THR A 16 36.03 -6.33 -8.42
CA THR A 16 36.97 -5.90 -7.39
C THR A 16 37.88 -4.78 -7.90
N SER A 17 37.38 -3.56 -7.90
CA SER A 17 38.11 -2.34 -8.22
C SER A 17 38.13 -1.48 -6.98
N LEU A 18 39.24 -1.58 -6.25
CA LEU A 18 39.56 -0.83 -5.01
C LEU A 18 39.66 0.69 -5.21
N VAL A 19 39.40 1.20 -6.42
CA VAL A 19 39.47 2.62 -6.73
C VAL A 19 38.10 3.24 -6.51
N LEU A 20 37.91 3.86 -5.35
CA LEU A 20 36.74 4.70 -5.03
C LEU A 20 36.75 5.94 -5.94
N THR A 21 36.35 5.75 -7.18
CA THR A 21 36.28 6.77 -8.23
C THR A 21 34.93 7.47 -8.19
N ASP A 22 34.86 8.68 -8.72
CA ASP A 22 33.62 9.43 -9.04
C ASP A 22 32.53 8.54 -9.71
N LYS A 23 32.96 7.52 -10.44
CA LYS A 23 32.10 6.48 -11.03
C LYS A 23 31.25 5.72 -10.00
N TYR A 24 31.80 5.32 -8.86
CA TYR A 24 31.06 4.62 -7.80
C TYR A 24 29.99 5.52 -7.18
N GLN A 25 30.33 6.80 -6.94
CA GLN A 25 29.40 7.76 -6.38
C GLN A 25 28.24 8.04 -7.34
N LYS A 26 28.54 8.27 -8.63
CA LYS A 26 27.51 8.44 -9.67
C LYS A 26 26.62 7.21 -9.82
N ALA A 27 27.19 6.00 -9.78
CA ALA A 27 26.44 4.75 -9.84
C ALA A 27 25.54 4.56 -8.61
N TYR A 28 26.00 4.95 -7.42
CA TYR A 28 25.22 4.91 -6.19
C TYR A 28 24.01 5.86 -6.24
N VAL A 29 24.21 7.11 -6.66
CA VAL A 29 23.10 8.08 -6.78
C VAL A 29 22.02 7.56 -7.72
N LYS A 30 22.40 7.07 -8.91
CA LYS A 30 21.45 6.47 -9.87
C LYS A 30 20.73 5.24 -9.30
N PHE A 31 21.42 4.40 -8.55
CA PHE A 31 20.82 3.24 -7.90
C PHE A 31 19.75 3.63 -6.88
N VAL A 32 20.02 4.67 -6.07
CA VAL A 32 19.05 5.20 -5.10
C VAL A 32 17.85 5.81 -5.80
N GLU A 33 18.02 6.55 -6.90
CA GLU A 33 16.91 7.08 -7.71
C GLU A 33 16.02 5.96 -8.27
N GLN A 34 16.63 4.89 -8.79
CA GLN A 34 15.89 3.71 -9.25
C GLN A 34 15.11 3.04 -8.11
N LEU A 35 15.73 2.86 -6.95
CA LEU A 35 15.06 2.34 -5.76
C LEU A 35 13.88 3.22 -5.34
N MET A 36 14.03 4.55 -5.36
CA MET A 36 12.95 5.48 -5.04
C MET A 36 11.80 5.38 -6.06
N ALA A 37 12.10 5.21 -7.34
CA ALA A 37 11.08 5.02 -8.38
C ALA A 37 10.31 3.69 -8.20
N ILE A 38 10.99 2.63 -7.79
CA ILE A 38 10.43 1.31 -7.53
C ILE A 38 9.60 1.28 -6.24
N ASN A 39 10.11 1.94 -5.20
CA ASN A 39 9.47 2.01 -3.89
C ASN A 39 8.41 3.11 -3.81
N GLN A 40 8.15 3.85 -4.89
CA GLN A 40 6.93 4.63 -4.95
C GLN A 40 5.77 3.65 -4.81
N PRO A 41 4.83 3.89 -3.88
CA PRO A 41 3.66 3.03 -3.75
C PRO A 41 3.02 2.97 -5.12
N ASP A 42 3.03 1.77 -5.72
CA ASP A 42 2.52 1.58 -7.05
C ASP A 42 1.12 2.21 -7.08
N LYS A 43 0.99 3.32 -7.82
CA LYS A 43 -0.25 4.09 -7.84
C LYS A 43 -1.40 3.16 -8.23
N ALA A 44 -1.12 2.13 -9.04
CA ALA A 44 -2.07 1.09 -9.37
C ALA A 44 -2.48 0.28 -8.14
N TYR A 45 -1.53 -0.24 -7.34
CA TYR A 45 -1.84 -0.97 -6.11
C TYR A 45 -2.63 -0.11 -5.11
N THR A 46 -2.17 1.11 -4.80
CA THR A 46 -2.89 2.00 -3.89
C THR A 46 -4.28 2.37 -4.42
N LYS A 47 -4.42 2.59 -5.74
CA LYS A 47 -5.72 2.87 -6.37
C LYS A 47 -6.64 1.66 -6.30
N ILE A 48 -6.15 0.46 -6.61
CA ILE A 48 -6.91 -0.81 -6.54
C ILE A 48 -7.34 -1.06 -5.08
N TYR A 49 -6.42 -0.95 -4.12
CA TYR A 49 -6.71 -1.12 -2.71
C TYR A 49 -7.78 -0.14 -2.20
N ARG A 50 -7.71 1.14 -2.61
CA ARG A 50 -8.73 2.15 -2.30
C ARG A 50 -10.08 1.81 -2.92
N MET A 51 -10.12 1.42 -4.19
CA MET A 51 -11.36 1.03 -4.88
C MET A 51 -12.02 -0.18 -4.21
N LEU A 52 -11.24 -1.21 -3.88
CA LEU A 52 -11.74 -2.41 -3.18
C LEU A 52 -12.26 -2.08 -1.78
N SER A 53 -11.58 -1.19 -1.07
CA SER A 53 -11.97 -0.75 0.27
C SER A 53 -13.28 0.04 0.25
N MET A 54 -13.46 0.96 -0.71
CA MET A 54 -14.72 1.70 -0.90
C MET A 54 -15.87 0.76 -1.27
N ALA A 55 -15.66 -0.15 -2.23
CA ALA A 55 -16.67 -1.13 -2.62
C ALA A 55 -17.13 -1.99 -1.42
N ARG A 56 -16.20 -2.42 -0.55
CA ARG A 56 -16.54 -3.17 0.66
C ARG A 56 -17.45 -2.37 1.62
N ILE A 57 -17.17 -1.08 1.82
CA ILE A 57 -17.98 -0.19 2.67
C ILE A 57 -19.37 -0.01 2.06
N GLU A 58 -19.46 0.22 0.75
CA GLU A 58 -20.72 0.36 0.03
C GLU A 58 -21.58 -0.91 0.13
N PHE A 59 -20.98 -2.10 -0.07
CA PHE A 59 -21.69 -3.37 0.09
C PHE A 59 -22.19 -3.59 1.52
N GLN A 60 -21.38 -3.24 2.53
CA GLN A 60 -21.83 -3.31 3.92
C GLN A 60 -23.00 -2.36 4.19
N SER A 61 -22.93 -1.13 3.69
CA SER A 61 -24.02 -0.16 3.82
C SER A 61 -25.32 -0.65 3.16
N LEU A 62 -25.23 -1.17 1.93
CA LEU A 62 -26.37 -1.73 1.21
C LEU A 62 -26.95 -2.95 1.93
N HIS A 63 -26.10 -3.86 2.41
CA HIS A 63 -26.54 -5.01 3.20
C HIS A 63 -27.29 -4.56 4.46
N THR A 64 -26.75 -3.56 5.18
CA THR A 64 -27.41 -2.97 6.34
C THR A 64 -28.75 -2.34 5.98
N GLN A 65 -28.84 -1.59 4.88
CA GLN A 65 -30.10 -0.99 4.40
C GLN A 65 -31.15 -2.05 4.06
N ILE A 66 -30.76 -3.10 3.32
CA ILE A 66 -31.65 -4.21 2.94
C ILE A 66 -32.24 -4.88 4.19
N LEU A 67 -31.44 -5.11 5.23
CA LEU A 67 -31.93 -5.68 6.49
C LEU A 67 -32.97 -4.77 7.17
N TYR A 68 -32.74 -3.46 7.17
CA TYR A 68 -33.70 -2.50 7.73
C TYR A 68 -35.01 -2.44 6.93
N GLU A 69 -34.95 -2.51 5.60
CA GLU A 69 -36.13 -2.43 4.72
C GLU A 69 -36.96 -3.72 4.69
N GLN A 70 -36.36 -4.88 4.98
CA GLN A 70 -37.08 -6.16 5.07
C GLN A 70 -37.82 -6.38 6.39
N GLY A 71 -37.82 -5.41 7.30
CA GLY A 71 -38.48 -5.53 8.60
C GLY A 71 -37.78 -6.49 9.55
N GLU A 72 -36.55 -6.92 9.24
CA GLU A 72 -35.72 -7.62 10.20
C GLU A 72 -35.31 -6.65 11.31
N LYS A 73 -35.40 -7.10 12.58
CA LYS A 73 -35.00 -6.29 13.74
C LYS A 73 -33.59 -5.76 13.52
N CYS A 74 -33.38 -4.46 13.75
CA CYS A 74 -32.09 -3.77 13.66
C CYS A 74 -30.95 -4.71 14.09
N PRO A 75 -29.93 -4.97 13.26
CA PRO A 75 -28.81 -5.81 13.67
C PRO A 75 -28.26 -5.20 14.97
N LYS A 76 -28.22 -6.00 16.04
CA LYS A 76 -27.58 -5.61 17.29
C LYS A 76 -26.11 -5.38 16.98
N ILE A 77 -25.77 -4.17 16.59
CA ILE A 77 -24.39 -3.69 16.61
C ILE A 77 -24.02 -3.82 18.08
N PHE A 78 -23.17 -4.81 18.40
CA PHE A 78 -22.51 -4.85 19.69
C PHE A 78 -21.55 -3.67 19.72
N LEU A 79 -22.11 -2.48 19.95
CA LEU A 79 -21.38 -1.34 20.43
C LEU A 79 -20.89 -1.78 21.81
N LEU A 80 -19.63 -2.21 21.88
CA LEU A 80 -18.87 -2.22 23.13
C LEU A 80 -18.74 -0.76 23.59
N ALA A 81 -19.81 -0.23 24.14
CA ALA A 81 -19.84 1.01 24.90
C ALA A 81 -21.13 1.00 25.71
N GLU A 82 -21.01 0.58 26.96
CA GLU A 82 -21.93 0.92 28.02
C GLU A 82 -22.17 2.44 28.00
N SER A 83 -23.28 2.87 27.42
CA SER A 83 -23.77 4.23 27.61
C SER A 83 -25.23 4.12 28.05
N ASN A 84 -25.36 4.04 29.38
CA ASN A 84 -26.62 4.14 30.10
C ASN A 84 -27.17 5.56 29.94
N PHE A 85 -27.97 5.86 28.91
CA PHE A 85 -28.89 7.00 28.98
C PHE A 85 -30.14 6.74 28.13
N CYS A 86 -31.21 6.32 28.81
CA CYS A 86 -32.59 6.58 28.41
C CYS A 86 -33.07 7.79 29.22
N TYR A 87 -33.63 8.79 28.55
CA TYR A 87 -34.69 9.65 29.08
C TYR A 87 -35.80 9.70 28.05
#